data_AF-A0A8R7PN71-F1
#
_entry.id   AF-A0A8R7PN71-F1
#
_cell.length_a   1.000
_cell.length_b   1.000
_cell.length_c   1.000
_cell.angle_alpha   90.00
_cell.angle_beta   90.00
_cell.angle_gamma   90.00
#
_symmetry.space_group_name_H-M   'P 1'
#
loop_
_entity.id
_entity.type
_entity.pdbx_description
1 polymer ?
#
loop_
_entity_poly.entity_id
_entity_poly.type
_entity_poly.pdbx_seq_one_letter_code
_entity_poly.pdbx_strand_id
1 'polypeptide(L)'
;MLHDVLTFKWLNGAIINAYSKHLQHRDFSDRYISTTWFPKFMLNRARGNTKSVNDLDSENVTKKTKVLARVMDEYFRRDKAYFPMHVNDNHWITIVMHTVKEEFQILDSNSKGAISQRIRNMISTLRAEISKDIMEANSTLEAKKFQMSHRGQ
;
A
#
# COMPACT_ATOMS: atom_id res chain seq x y z
N MET A 1 -6.67 22.58 -3.40
CA MET A 1 -5.31 22.01 -3.62
C MET A 1 -4.22 23.05 -3.40
N LEU A 2 -3.95 23.98 -4.32
CA LEU A 2 -2.92 25.02 -4.13
C LEU A 2 -3.22 25.95 -2.95
N HIS A 3 -4.48 26.37 -2.81
CA HIS A 3 -4.95 27.17 -1.68
C HIS A 3 -4.64 26.52 -0.32
N ASP A 4 -4.85 25.21 -0.18
CA ASP A 4 -4.66 24.51 1.10
C ASP A 4 -3.19 24.45 1.51
N VAL A 5 -2.30 24.26 0.52
CA VAL A 5 -0.84 24.29 0.72
C VAL A 5 -0.38 25.68 1.15
N LEU A 6 -0.83 26.73 0.46
CA LEU A 6 -0.41 28.11 0.73
C LEU A 6 -0.99 28.69 2.02
N THR A 7 -2.07 28.11 2.55
CA THR A 7 -2.75 28.58 3.77
C THR A 7 -2.48 27.71 5.00
N PHE A 8 -1.45 26.86 4.96
CA PHE A 8 -1.05 25.97 6.06
C PHE A 8 -2.21 25.10 6.60
N LYS A 9 -3.15 24.72 5.72
CA LYS A 9 -4.25 23.82 6.08
C LYS A 9 -3.78 22.38 6.15
N TRP A 10 -4.55 21.55 6.84
CA TRP A 10 -4.41 20.10 6.80
C TRP A 10 -4.42 19.60 5.35
N LEU A 11 -3.36 18.87 4.98
CA LEU A 11 -3.26 18.29 3.65
C LEU A 11 -4.33 17.21 3.49
N ASN A 12 -5.09 17.28 2.40
CA ASN A 12 -6.02 16.23 2.03
C ASN A 12 -5.31 15.13 1.21
N GLY A 13 -5.98 13.98 1.06
CA GLY A 13 -5.46 12.84 0.31
C GLY A 13 -5.15 13.15 -1.16
N ALA A 14 -5.83 14.11 -1.79
CA ALA A 14 -5.58 14.47 -3.18
C ALA A 14 -4.22 15.17 -3.36
N ILE A 15 -3.82 16.04 -2.42
CA ILE A 15 -2.50 16.68 -2.42
C ILE A 15 -1.41 15.64 -2.24
N ILE A 16 -1.56 14.75 -1.25
CA ILE A 16 -0.58 13.68 -0.99
C ILE A 16 -0.48 12.76 -2.21
N ASN A 17 -1.60 12.40 -2.84
CA ASN A 17 -1.58 11.57 -4.05
C ASN A 17 -0.88 12.25 -5.23
N ALA A 18 -1.11 13.55 -5.43
CA ALA A 18 -0.42 14.32 -6.46
C ALA A 18 1.10 14.32 -6.23
N TYR A 19 1.52 14.52 -4.98
CA TYR A 19 2.94 14.49 -4.62
C TYR A 19 3.56 13.08 -4.72
N SER A 20 2.85 12.03 -4.28
CA SER A 20 3.30 10.64 -4.46
C SER A 20 3.54 10.33 -5.93
N LYS A 21 2.61 10.70 -6.82
CA LYS A 21 2.76 10.52 -8.28
C LYS A 21 3.94 11.31 -8.84
N HIS A 22 4.11 12.56 -8.40
CA HIS A 22 5.27 13.37 -8.76
C HIS A 22 6.60 12.72 -8.36
N LEU A 23 6.67 12.16 -7.15
CA LEU A 23 7.86 11.44 -6.68
C LEU A 23 8.10 10.16 -7.47
N GLN A 24 7.06 9.40 -7.83
CA GLN A 24 7.21 8.21 -8.67
C GLN A 24 7.80 8.56 -10.06
N HIS A 25 7.44 9.70 -10.66
CA HIS A 25 7.99 10.13 -11.94
C HIS A 25 9.48 10.51 -11.91
N ARG A 26 10.05 10.73 -10.72
CA ARG A 26 11.48 11.05 -10.56
C ARG A 26 12.39 9.82 -10.58
N ASP A 27 11.83 8.63 -10.82
CA ASP A 27 12.48 7.30 -10.85
C ASP A 27 13.50 7.07 -9.73
N PHE A 28 13.00 6.92 -8.50
CA PHE A 28 13.84 6.55 -7.37
C PHE A 28 14.15 5.05 -7.39
N SER A 29 15.37 4.66 -7.78
CA SER A 29 15.83 3.26 -7.89
C SER A 29 15.51 2.39 -6.67
N ASP A 30 15.44 2.95 -5.47
CA ASP A 30 15.31 2.20 -4.22
C ASP A 30 13.92 2.19 -3.58
N ARG A 31 12.92 2.87 -4.14
CA ARG A 31 11.59 2.96 -3.50
C ARG A 31 10.38 3.02 -4.42
N TYR A 32 9.31 2.40 -3.96
CA TYR A 32 7.95 2.61 -4.42
C TYR A 32 7.18 3.49 -3.42
N ILE A 33 6.32 4.39 -3.89
CA ILE A 33 5.49 5.25 -3.03
C ILE A 33 4.04 5.11 -3.44
N SER A 34 3.19 4.53 -2.61
CA SER A 34 1.78 4.36 -2.94
C SER A 34 1.02 5.68 -2.88
N THR A 35 -0.18 5.68 -3.46
CA THR A 35 -1.20 6.67 -3.13
C THR A 35 -1.82 6.36 -1.76
N THR A 36 -2.46 7.35 -1.15
CA THR A 36 -3.24 7.23 0.10
C THR A 36 -4.45 6.29 -0.03
N TRP A 37 -4.89 6.03 -1.26
CA TRP A 37 -6.00 5.12 -1.53
C TRP A 37 -5.64 3.67 -1.20
N PHE A 38 -4.39 3.26 -1.46
CA PHE A 38 -3.96 1.89 -1.26
C PHE A 38 -4.11 1.39 0.19
N PRO A 39 -3.54 2.04 1.23
CA PRO A 39 -3.74 1.58 2.61
C PRO A 39 -5.21 1.69 3.04
N LYS A 40 -5.95 2.70 2.55
CA LYS A 40 -7.39 2.82 2.81
C LYS A 40 -8.18 1.63 2.24
N PHE A 41 -7.87 1.22 1.01
CA PHE A 41 -8.44 0.05 0.36
C PHE A 41 -8.15 -1.22 1.17
N MET A 42 -6.90 -1.43 1.58
CA MET A 42 -6.52 -2.62 2.36
C MET A 42 -7.28 -2.70 3.69
N LEU A 43 -7.37 -1.59 4.42
CA LEU A 43 -8.13 -1.54 5.67
C LEU A 43 -9.64 -1.80 5.46
N ASN A 44 -10.21 -1.32 4.36
CA ASN A 44 -11.61 -1.60 4.02
C ASN A 44 -11.83 -3.05 3.61
N ARG A 45 -10.92 -3.62 2.81
CA ARG A 45 -10.96 -5.03 2.40
C ARG A 45 -10.93 -5.96 3.61
N ALA A 46 -10.10 -5.66 4.61
CA ALA A 46 -10.06 -6.43 5.86
C ALA A 46 -11.39 -6.44 6.62
N ARG A 47 -12.25 -5.44 6.41
CA ARG A 47 -13.59 -5.34 7.01
C ARG A 47 -14.68 -6.00 6.15
N GLY A 48 -14.31 -6.67 5.06
CA GLY A 48 -15.25 -7.20 4.06
C GLY A 48 -15.77 -6.13 3.10
N ASN A 49 -15.32 -4.88 3.21
CA ASN A 49 -15.74 -3.78 2.34
C ASN A 49 -14.78 -3.69 1.15
N THR A 50 -15.03 -4.49 0.12
CA THR A 50 -14.27 -4.45 -1.13
C THR A 50 -14.76 -3.36 -2.08
N LYS A 51 -15.92 -2.76 -1.82
CA LYS A 51 -16.44 -1.61 -2.59
C LYS A 51 -15.60 -0.36 -2.31
N SER A 52 -14.97 0.14 -3.35
CA SER A 52 -14.27 1.42 -3.34
C SER A 52 -15.29 2.58 -3.38
N VAL A 53 -14.88 3.79 -3.01
CA VAL A 53 -15.66 5.01 -3.29
C VAL A 53 -15.77 5.25 -4.81
N ASN A 54 -14.89 4.63 -5.60
CA ASN A 54 -14.95 4.49 -7.06
C ASN A 54 -14.91 3.00 -7.43
N ASP A 55 -16.05 2.38 -7.73
CA ASP A 55 -16.16 0.93 -8.01
C ASP A 55 -15.19 0.43 -9.11
N LEU A 56 -14.82 1.31 -10.06
CA LEU A 56 -13.84 1.04 -11.12
C LEU A 56 -12.42 0.75 -10.58
N ASP A 57 -12.01 1.35 -9.47
CA ASP A 57 -10.69 1.13 -8.89
C ASP A 57 -10.64 -0.16 -8.05
N SER A 58 -11.76 -0.55 -7.41
CA SER A 58 -11.82 -1.79 -6.61
C SER A 58 -11.73 -3.06 -7.45
N GLU A 59 -12.50 -3.18 -8.54
CA GLU A 59 -12.43 -4.36 -9.41
C GLU A 59 -11.08 -4.51 -10.10
N ASN A 60 -10.40 -3.39 -10.39
CA ASN A 60 -9.09 -3.40 -11.02
C ASN A 60 -7.96 -3.76 -10.06
N VAL A 61 -8.19 -3.71 -8.74
CA VAL A 61 -7.16 -4.00 -7.72
C VAL A 61 -7.34 -5.39 -7.11
N THR A 62 -8.55 -5.96 -7.15
CA THR A 62 -8.88 -7.30 -6.64
C THR A 62 -8.69 -8.44 -7.65
N LYS A 63 -8.52 -8.15 -8.94
CA LYS A 63 -8.23 -9.19 -9.95
C LYS A 63 -6.90 -9.91 -9.64
N LYS A 64 -6.89 -11.25 -9.68
CA LYS A 64 -5.68 -12.09 -9.47
C LYS A 64 -4.44 -11.63 -10.22
N THR A 65 -4.59 -11.27 -11.50
CA THR A 65 -3.47 -10.77 -12.33
C THR A 65 -2.91 -9.44 -11.81
N LYS A 66 -3.74 -8.63 -11.16
CA LYS A 66 -3.38 -7.35 -10.55
C LYS A 66 -2.81 -7.53 -9.15
N VAL A 67 -3.23 -8.56 -8.40
CA VAL A 67 -2.57 -8.96 -7.14
C VAL A 67 -1.12 -9.38 -7.41
N LEU A 68 -0.88 -10.24 -8.41
CA LEU A 68 0.48 -10.64 -8.79
C LEU A 68 1.32 -9.43 -9.24
N ALA A 69 0.78 -8.57 -10.12
CA ALA A 69 1.47 -7.36 -10.56
C ALA A 69 1.81 -6.46 -9.38
N ARG A 70 0.88 -6.24 -8.45
CA ARG A 70 1.11 -5.44 -7.25
C ARG A 70 2.22 -6.00 -6.36
N VAL A 71 2.20 -7.31 -6.08
CA VAL A 71 3.26 -7.95 -5.29
C VAL A 71 4.62 -7.75 -5.97
N MET A 72 4.70 -8.01 -7.28
CA MET A 72 5.96 -7.92 -8.02
C MET A 72 6.45 -6.48 -8.20
N ASP A 73 5.57 -5.55 -8.58
CA ASP A 73 5.92 -4.19 -9.00
C ASP A 73 5.90 -3.16 -7.87
N GLU A 74 5.01 -3.32 -6.89
CA GLU A 74 4.79 -2.33 -5.83
C GLU A 74 5.45 -2.73 -4.51
N TYR A 75 5.38 -4.01 -4.12
CA TYR A 75 5.93 -4.46 -2.82
C TYR A 75 7.40 -4.86 -2.91
N PHE A 76 7.79 -5.61 -3.95
CA PHE A 76 9.10 -6.28 -4.00
C PHE A 76 10.03 -5.81 -5.13
N ARG A 77 9.57 -4.99 -6.09
CA ARG A 77 10.44 -4.45 -7.15
C ARG A 77 11.58 -3.59 -6.62
N ARG A 78 11.36 -2.95 -5.48
CA ARG A 78 12.26 -1.97 -4.86
C ARG A 78 12.50 -2.37 -3.39
N ASP A 79 13.56 -1.85 -2.78
CA ASP A 79 13.91 -2.17 -1.38
C ASP A 79 12.90 -1.68 -0.36
N LYS A 80 12.15 -0.62 -0.72
CA LYS A 80 11.21 0.06 0.17
C LYS A 80 9.89 0.34 -0.54
N ALA A 81 8.78 0.04 0.11
CA ALA A 81 7.46 0.50 -0.29
C ALA A 81 6.87 1.41 0.79
N TYR A 82 6.53 2.65 0.41
CA TYR A 82 5.98 3.67 1.30
C TYR A 82 4.46 3.75 1.15
N PHE A 83 3.75 3.71 2.27
CA PHE A 83 2.29 3.76 2.34
C PHE A 83 1.83 4.94 3.22
N PRO A 84 1.48 6.09 2.62
CA PRO A 84 0.93 7.22 3.34
C PRO A 84 -0.47 6.90 3.86
N MET A 85 -0.70 7.02 5.16
CA MET A 85 -1.93 6.57 5.81
C MET A 85 -2.59 7.69 6.63
N HIS A 86 -3.88 7.91 6.40
CA HIS A 86 -4.70 8.81 7.20
C HIS A 86 -5.19 8.07 8.45
N VAL A 87 -4.87 8.62 9.62
CA VAL A 87 -5.25 8.09 10.93
C VAL A 87 -6.25 9.05 11.55
N ASN A 88 -7.36 8.51 12.06
CA ASN A 88 -8.39 9.23 12.82
C ASN A 88 -9.00 10.45 12.12
N ASP A 89 -8.94 10.47 10.80
CA ASP A 89 -9.39 11.59 9.98
C ASP A 89 -8.73 12.94 10.32
N ASN A 90 -7.59 12.93 11.02
CA ASN A 90 -6.94 14.13 11.53
C ASN A 90 -5.41 14.05 11.63
N HIS A 91 -4.78 12.95 11.21
CA HIS A 91 -3.34 12.77 11.30
C HIS A 91 -2.80 11.93 10.15
N TRP A 92 -1.59 12.25 9.69
CA TRP A 92 -0.92 11.52 8.63
C TRP A 92 0.32 10.83 9.18
N ILE A 93 0.45 9.54 8.88
CA ILE A 93 1.66 8.77 9.12
C ILE A 93 2.12 8.13 7.81
N THR A 94 3.37 7.68 7.77
CA THR A 94 3.88 6.85 6.66
C THR A 94 4.35 5.51 7.19
N ILE A 95 3.84 4.44 6.61
CA ILE A 95 4.34 3.08 6.87
C ILE A 95 5.34 2.73 5.77
N VAL A 96 6.47 2.13 6.13
CA VAL A 96 7.47 1.66 5.17
C VAL A 96 7.61 0.15 5.32
N MET A 97 7.32 -0.60 4.27
CA MET A 97 7.76 -1.98 4.15
C MET A 97 9.17 -1.97 3.59
N HIS A 98 10.15 -2.40 4.39
CA HIS A 98 11.55 -2.47 3.99
C HIS A 98 11.94 -3.92 3.79
N THR A 99 12.04 -4.35 2.54
CA THR A 99 12.23 -5.76 2.18
C THR A 99 13.61 -6.27 2.57
N VAL A 100 14.66 -5.48 2.31
CA VAL A 100 16.06 -5.83 2.69
C VAL A 100 16.26 -5.98 4.20
N LYS A 101 15.52 -5.21 5.01
CA LYS A 101 15.59 -5.25 6.48
C LYS A 101 14.52 -6.15 7.11
N GLU A 102 13.64 -6.72 6.30
CA GLU A 102 12.52 -7.57 6.75
C GLU A 102 11.63 -6.91 7.81
N GLU A 103 11.42 -5.59 7.72
CA GLU A 103 10.71 -4.82 8.74
C GLU A 103 9.61 -3.92 8.17
N PHE A 104 8.67 -3.58 9.05
CA PHE A 104 7.72 -2.49 8.84
C PHE A 104 8.10 -1.33 9.76
N GLN A 105 8.56 -0.23 9.16
CA GLN A 105 8.84 1.01 9.89
C GLN A 105 7.63 1.93 9.89
N ILE A 106 7.52 2.75 10.94
CA ILE A 106 6.40 3.68 11.14
C ILE A 106 7.00 5.07 11.34
N LEU A 107 6.71 5.96 10.42
CA LEU A 107 7.17 7.34 10.44
C LEU A 107 5.99 8.21 10.88
N ASP A 108 6.06 8.71 12.11
CA ASP A 108 5.04 9.55 12.73
C ASP A 108 5.71 10.79 13.34
N SER A 109 5.48 11.94 12.71
CA SER A 109 6.07 13.22 13.12
C SER A 109 5.43 13.81 14.38
N ASN A 110 4.29 13.29 14.83
CA ASN A 110 3.60 13.73 16.04
C ASN A 110 3.66 12.67 17.16
N SER A 111 4.59 11.72 17.05
CA SER A 111 4.75 10.68 18.07
C SER A 111 5.29 11.28 19.37
N LYS A 112 4.59 11.05 20.48
CA LYS A 112 5.04 11.37 21.84
C LYS A 112 5.76 10.19 22.52
N GLY A 113 6.29 9.25 21.72
CA GLY A 113 6.94 8.03 22.20
C GLY A 113 6.22 6.78 21.69
N ALA A 114 5.50 6.08 22.57
CA ALA A 114 4.85 4.82 22.20
C ALA A 114 3.71 5.03 21.18
N ILE A 115 3.74 4.26 20.10
CA ILE A 115 2.66 4.23 19.10
C ILE A 115 1.35 3.79 19.77
N SER A 116 0.26 4.52 19.50
CA SER A 116 -1.06 4.20 20.06
C SER A 116 -1.56 2.82 19.64
N GLN A 117 -2.35 2.15 20.50
CA GLN A 117 -2.92 0.84 20.19
C GLN A 117 -3.72 0.84 18.88
N ARG A 118 -4.41 1.96 18.58
CA ARG A 118 -5.18 2.11 17.34
C ARG A 118 -4.29 2.09 16.10
N ILE A 119 -3.18 2.84 16.10
CA ILE A 119 -2.23 2.83 15.00
C ILE A 119 -1.63 1.43 14.85
N ARG A 120 -1.28 0.75 15.96
CA ARG A 120 -0.80 -0.64 15.94
C ARG A 120 -1.81 -1.58 15.29
N ASN A 121 -3.10 -1.47 15.63
CA ASN A 121 -4.15 -2.29 15.04
C ASN A 121 -4.28 -2.04 13.54
N MET A 122 -4.30 -0.77 13.09
CA MET A 122 -4.35 -0.43 11.66
C MET A 122 -3.15 -1.00 10.88
N ILE A 123 -1.95 -0.93 11.46
CA ILE A 123 -0.74 -1.48 10.84
C ILE A 123 -0.78 -2.99 10.81
N SER A 124 -1.21 -3.64 11.89
CA SER A 124 -1.40 -5.10 11.94
C SER A 124 -2.37 -5.55 10.84
N THR A 125 -3.49 -4.84 10.67
CA THR A 125 -4.44 -5.10 9.58
C THR A 125 -3.80 -4.91 8.21
N LEU A 126 -3.09 -3.80 7.96
CA LEU A 126 -2.41 -3.58 6.68
C LEU A 126 -1.41 -4.69 6.37
N ARG A 127 -0.60 -5.09 7.36
CA ARG A 127 0.37 -6.18 7.22
C ARG A 127 -0.29 -7.51 6.87
N ALA A 128 -1.39 -7.84 7.55
CA ALA A 128 -2.15 -9.05 7.27
C ALA A 128 -2.72 -9.05 5.83
N GLU A 129 -3.20 -7.90 5.36
CA GLU A 129 -3.72 -7.77 3.99
C GLU A 129 -2.62 -7.85 2.92
N ILE A 130 -1.45 -7.24 3.16
CA ILE A 130 -0.28 -7.43 2.30
C ILE A 130 0.14 -8.91 2.27
N SER A 131 0.12 -9.59 3.42
CA SER A 131 0.43 -11.02 3.49
C SER A 131 -0.54 -11.86 2.66
N LYS A 132 -1.83 -11.53 2.64
CA LYS A 132 -2.83 -12.22 1.80
C LYS A 132 -2.51 -12.07 0.32
N ASP A 133 -2.14 -10.87 -0.13
CA ASP A 133 -1.72 -10.63 -1.51
C ASP A 133 -0.51 -11.49 -1.89
N ILE A 134 0.49 -11.57 -1.00
CA ILE A 134 1.70 -12.37 -1.22
C ILE A 134 1.36 -13.85 -1.34
N MET A 135 0.52 -14.37 -0.44
CA MET A 135 0.07 -15.77 -0.49
C MET A 135 -0.65 -16.07 -1.81
N GLU A 136 -1.56 -15.19 -2.23
CA GLU A 136 -2.30 -15.34 -3.49
C GLU A 136 -1.40 -15.28 -4.73
N ALA A 137 -0.42 -14.36 -4.74
CA ALA A 137 0.58 -14.26 -5.80
C ALA A 137 1.43 -15.54 -5.88
N ASN A 138 1.90 -16.05 -4.74
CA ASN A 138 2.65 -17.30 -4.67
C ASN A 138 1.83 -18.49 -5.19
N SER A 139 0.58 -18.64 -4.74
CA SER A 139 -0.30 -19.70 -5.26
C SER A 139 -0.51 -19.61 -6.78
N THR A 140 -0.60 -18.39 -7.32
CA THR A 140 -0.72 -18.17 -8.77
C THR A 140 0.55 -18.57 -9.53
N LEU A 141 1.73 -18.28 -8.98
CA LEU A 141 3.01 -18.66 -9.58
C LEU A 141 3.23 -20.18 -9.56
N GLU A 142 2.90 -20.85 -8.46
CA GLU A 142 3.01 -22.30 -8.35
C GLU A 142 2.06 -23.02 -9.31
N ALA A 143 0.82 -22.56 -9.43
CA ALA A 143 -0.14 -23.12 -10.40
C ALA A 143 0.38 -23.01 -11.85
N LYS A 144 1.04 -21.89 -12.21
CA LYS A 144 1.64 -21.72 -13.55
C LYS A 144 2.82 -22.65 -13.78
N LYS A 145 3.69 -22.86 -12.77
CA LYS A 145 4.80 -23.82 -12.88
C LYS A 145 4.29 -25.23 -13.17
N PHE A 146 3.25 -25.66 -12.47
CA PHE A 146 2.63 -26.97 -12.68
C PHE A 146 2.01 -27.10 -14.07
N GLN A 147 1.34 -26.07 -14.59
CA GLN A 147 0.79 -26.10 -15.96
C GLN A 147 1.86 -26.18 -17.05
N MET A 148 3.02 -25.55 -16.85
CA MET A 148 4.14 -25.61 -17.80
C MET A 148 4.83 -26.98 -17.81
N SER A 149 4.96 -27.64 -16.65
CA SER A 149 5.55 -28.99 -16.59
C SER A 149 4.71 -30.06 -17.29
N HIS A 150 3.39 -29.86 -17.39
CA HIS A 150 2.46 -30.79 -18.07
C HIS A 150 2.26 -30.50 -19.56
N ARG A 151 2.73 -29.36 -20.07
CA ARG A 151 2.70 -29.02 -21.52
C ARG A 151 3.99 -29.38 -22.26
N GLY A 152 5.02 -29.81 -21.53
CA GLY A 152 6.29 -30.28 -22.08
C GLY A 152 6.42 -31.80 -22.14
N GLN A 153 5.32 -32.54 -21.98
CA GLN A 153 5.22 -34.00 -22.15
C GLN A 153 4.33 -34.33 -23.34
#